data_AF-M3HZT5-F1
#
_entry.id   AF-M3HZT5-F1
#
_cell.length_a   1.000
_cell.length_b   1.000
_cell.length_c   1.000
_cell.angle_alpha   90.00
_cell.angle_beta   90.00
_cell.angle_gamma   90.00
#
_symmetry.space_group_name_H-M   'P 1'
#
loop_
_entity.id
_entity.type
_entity.pdbx_description
1 polymer ?
#
loop_
_entity_poly.entity_id
_entity_poly.type
_entity_poly.pdbx_seq_one_letter_code
_entity_poly.pdbx_strand_id
1 'polypeptide(L)' 'MINSGLTVLVSDAGTPGIEDPGRELVQEVLRRGGNVRSAPGPIAFGAALSISGFKISPFTFCGFFSRDSAERKKN' A
#
# COMPACT_ATOMS: atom_id res chain seq x y z
N MET A 1 6.59 7.80 -17.57
CA MET A 1 7.47 8.99 -17.69
C MET A 1 7.06 10.00 -16.65
N ILE A 2 7.99 10.49 -15.82
CA ILE A 2 7.74 11.62 -14.93
C ILE A 2 8.04 12.88 -15.76
N ASN A 3 7.00 13.57 -16.21
CA ASN A 3 7.12 14.84 -16.93
C ASN A 3 7.35 16.00 -15.93
N SER A 4 7.70 17.19 -16.42
CA SER A 4 7.91 18.43 -15.64
C SER A 4 6.65 18.98 -14.94
N GLY A 5 5.57 18.20 -14.84
CA GLY A 5 4.29 18.57 -14.23
C GLY A 5 3.91 17.66 -13.05
N LEU A 6 2.71 17.88 -12.51
CA LEU A 6 2.15 17.06 -11.44
C LEU A 6 1.83 15.64 -11.96
N THR A 7 2.37 14.62 -11.31
CA THR A 7 2.01 13.21 -11.53
C THR A 7 1.15 12.73 -10.38
N VAL A 8 0.04 12.05 -10.69
CA VAL A 8 -0.88 11.49 -9.70
C VAL A 8 -0.87 9.97 -9.83
N LEU A 9 -0.73 9.28 -8.68
CA LEU A 9 -0.86 7.84 -8.59
C LEU A 9 -2.21 7.50 -7.97
N VAL A 10 -2.97 6.64 -8.65
CA VAL A 10 -4.25 6.09 -8.19
C VAL A 10 -4.23 4.57 -8.35
N SER A 11 -5.04 3.88 -7.56
CA SER A 11 -5.33 2.46 -7.72
C SER A 11 -6.84 2.26 -7.86
N ASP A 12 -7.24 1.06 -8.28
CA ASP A 12 -8.67 0.70 -8.41
C ASP A 12 -9.41 0.85 -7.06
N ALA A 13 -8.72 0.64 -5.93
CA ALA A 13 -9.28 0.82 -4.61
C ALA A 13 -8.21 1.07 -3.52
N GLY A 14 -8.59 1.84 -2.49
CA GLY A 14 -7.80 1.98 -1.27
C GLY A 14 -6.70 3.04 -1.36
N THR A 15 -5.56 2.74 -0.72
CA THR A 15 -4.38 3.62 -0.67
C THR A 15 -3.36 3.17 -1.72
N PRO A 16 -3.09 3.98 -2.77
CA PRO A 16 -2.15 3.59 -3.81
C PRO A 16 -0.76 3.25 -3.27
N GLY A 17 -0.18 2.16 -3.77
CA GLY A 17 1.13 1.66 -3.34
C GLY A 17 1.09 0.70 -2.13
N ILE A 18 -0.08 0.42 -1.56
CA ILE A 18 -0.26 -0.68 -0.59
C ILE A 18 -0.86 -1.88 -1.32
N GLU A 19 -0.05 -2.92 -1.54
CA GLU A 19 -0.37 -4.08 -2.40
C GLU A 19 -0.71 -3.73 -3.87
N ASP A 20 -0.44 -2.50 -4.28
CA ASP A 20 -0.56 -2.01 -5.65
C ASP A 20 0.82 -1.58 -6.19
N PRO A 21 1.00 -1.53 -7.52
CA PRO A 21 2.17 -0.88 -8.11
C PRO A 21 2.31 0.58 -7.65
N GLY A 22 3.54 1.07 -7.54
CA GLY A 22 3.77 2.49 -7.19
C GLY A 22 5.07 2.74 -6.44
N ARG A 23 5.61 1.73 -5.75
CA ARG A 23 6.88 1.83 -5.02
C ARG A 23 8.02 2.36 -5.89
N GLU A 24 8.17 1.81 -7.09
CA GLU A 24 9.24 2.19 -8.02
C GLU A 24 9.10 3.64 -8.48
N LEU A 25 7.87 4.10 -8.72
CA LEU A 25 7.59 5.50 -9.07
C LEU A 25 7.98 6.43 -7.92
N VAL A 26 7.56 6.12 -6.69
CA VAL A 26 7.91 6.89 -5.49
C VAL A 26 9.43 6.95 -5.30
N GLN A 27 10.12 5.81 -5.44
CA GLN A 27 11.58 5.74 -5.32
C GLN A 27 12.28 6.62 -6.37
N GLU A 28 11.82 6.59 -7.62
CA GLU A 28 12.42 7.38 -8.69
C GLU A 28 12.20 8.88 -8.51
N VAL A 29 11.02 9.30 -8.02
CA VAL A 29 10.75 10.71 -7.68
C VAL A 29 11.69 11.18 -6.57
N LEU A 30 11.83 10.40 -5.50
CA LEU A 30 12.72 10.74 -4.39
C LEU A 30 14.19 10.78 -4.83
N ARG A 31 14.63 9.84 -5.68
CA ARG A 31 16.00 9.80 -6.22
C ARG A 31 16.35 11.05 -7.03
N ARG A 32 15.37 11.67 -7.69
CA ARG A 32 15.53 12.92 -8.46
C ARG A 32 15.41 14.19 -7.60
N GLY A 33 15.26 14.07 -6.28
CA GLY A 33 15.02 15.20 -5.38
C GLY A 33 13.60 15.78 -5.49
N GLY A 34 12.66 15.02 -6.04
CA GLY A 34 11.25 15.41 -6.14
C GLY A 34 10.50 15.26 -4.83
N ASN A 35 9.32 15.90 -4.74
CA ASN A 35 8.45 15.82 -3.58
C ASN A 35 7.36 14.75 -3.79
N VAL A 36 7.15 13.90 -2.79
CA VAL A 36 6.05 12.93 -2.75
C VAL A 36 5.10 13.33 -1.61
N ARG A 37 3.81 13.40 -1.89
CA ARG A 37 2.76 13.72 -0.91
C ARG A 37 1.68 12.66 -0.98
N SER A 38 1.14 12.27 0.17
CA SER A 38 0.00 11.38 0.28
C SER A 38 -1.20 12.14 0.79
N ALA A 39 -2.38 11.84 0.27
CA ALA A 39 -3.66 12.27 0.84
C ALA A 39 -4.15 11.17 1.81
N PRO A 40 -4.76 11.53 2.95
CA PRO A 40 -5.46 10.54 3.77
C PRO A 40 -6.57 9.87 2.94
N GLY A 41 -6.77 8.57 3.13
CA GLY A 41 -7.67 7.79 2.28
C GLY A 41 -8.10 6.45 2.88
N PRO A 42 -9.03 5.75 2.20
CA PRO A 42 -9.55 4.47 2.65
C PRO A 42 -8.48 3.37 2.59
N ILE A 43 -8.49 2.46 3.56
CA ILE A 43 -7.64 1.26 3.56
C ILE A 43 -8.41 0.06 4.09
N ALA A 44 -8.39 -1.04 3.34
CA ALA A 44 -9.25 -2.20 3.60
C ALA A 44 -9.04 -2.82 4.99
N PHE A 45 -7.78 -3.05 5.39
CA PHE A 45 -7.49 -3.63 6.69
C PHE A 45 -7.84 -2.68 7.85
N GLY A 46 -7.77 -1.36 7.65
CA GLY A 46 -8.16 -0.38 8.68
C GLY A 46 -9.67 -0.41 8.93
N ALA A 47 -10.46 -0.49 7.85
CA ALA A 47 -11.90 -0.67 7.94
C ALA A 47 -12.28 -2.02 8.59
N ALA A 48 -11.56 -3.09 8.28
CA ALA A 48 -11.80 -4.40 8.91
C ALA A 48 -11.46 -4.37 10.41
N LEU A 49 -10.30 -3.83 10.79
CA LEU A 49 -9.87 -3.76 12.19
C LEU A 49 -10.83 -2.95 13.07
N SER A 50 -11.37 -1.84 12.56
CA SER A 50 -12.23 -0.94 13.34
C SER A 50 -13.55 -1.59 13.80
N ILE A 51 -14.02 -2.61 13.09
CA ILE A 51 -15.24 -3.36 13.42
C ILE A 51 -14.95 -4.79 13.92
N SER A 52 -13.68 -5.18 14.03
CA SER A 52 -13.30 -6.58 14.27
C SER A 52 -13.51 -7.08 15.70
N GLY A 53 -13.60 -6.17 16.68
CA GLY A 53 -13.58 -6.51 18.11
C GLY A 53 -12.20 -6.91 18.65
N PHE A 54 -11.16 -6.97 17.80
CA PHE A 54 -9.79 -7.22 18.26
C PHE A 54 -9.10 -5.96 18.77
N LYS A 55 -8.03 -6.15 19.54
CA LYS A 55 -7.12 -5.07 19.91
C LYS A 55 -6.47 -4.50 18.65
N ILE A 56 -6.68 -3.21 18.39
CA ILE A 56 -6.20 -2.54 17.17
C ILE A 56 -4.67 -2.36 17.17
N SER A 57 -4.02 -2.24 18.33
CA SER A 57 -2.58 -1.97 18.42
C SER A 57 -1.90 -2.78 19.54
N PRO A 58 -0.76 -3.45 19.28
CA PRO A 58 -0.09 -3.54 17.98
C PRO A 58 -0.85 -4.47 17.01
N PHE A 59 -0.68 -4.26 15.72
CA PHE A 59 -1.09 -5.19 14.66
C PHE A 59 0.01 -5.30 13.60
N THR A 60 -0.03 -6.36 12.81
CA THR A 60 0.89 -6.58 11.69
C THR A 60 0.11 -6.78 10.41
N PHE A 61 0.45 -6.03 9.37
CA PHE A 61 -0.07 -6.24 8.02
C PHE A 61 0.90 -7.12 7.24
N CYS A 62 0.42 -8.26 6.73
CA CYS A 62 1.24 -9.27 6.06
C CYS A 62 1.01 -9.36 4.54
N GLY A 63 0.22 -8.45 3.96
CA GLY A 63 -0.12 -8.50 2.54
C GLY A 63 -0.89 -9.77 2.16
N PHE A 64 -0.63 -10.29 0.95
CA PHE A 64 -1.24 -11.52 0.45
C PHE A 64 -0.36 -12.74 0.71
N PHE A 65 -0.97 -13.81 1.20
CA PHE A 65 -0.30 -15.11 1.30
C PHE A 65 -0.04 -15.71 -0.08
N SER A 66 0.96 -16.62 -0.13
CA SER A 66 1.22 -17.42 -1.33
C SER A 66 -0.05 -18.14 -1.81
N ARG A 67 -0.23 -18.17 -3.13
CA ARG A 67 -1.32 -18.94 -3.77
C ARG A 67 -1.07 -20.44 -3.65
N ASP A 68 0.20 -20.86 -3.63
CA ASP A 68 0.58 -22.25 -3.41
C ASP A 68 0.25 -22.69 -1.97
N SER A 69 -0.41 -23.83 -1.84
CA SER A 69 -0.94 -24.30 -0.56
C SER A 69 0.14 -24.85 0.38
N ALA A 70 1.22 -25.41 -0.16
CA ALA A 70 2.35 -25.90 0.63
C ALA A 70 3.17 -24.71 1.15
N GLU A 71 3.45 -23.72 0.31
CA GLU A 71 4.17 -22.51 0.70
C GLU A 71 3.36 -21.63 1.66
N ARG A 72 2.04 -21.57 1.51
CA ARG A 72 1.17 -20.82 2.43
C ARG A 72 1.16 -21.38 3.85
N LYS A 73 1.34 -22.70 4.03
CA LYS A 73 1.35 -23.33 5.36
C LYS A 73 2.70 -23.22 6.10
N LYS A 74 3.76 -22.83 5.39
CA LYS A 74 5.10 -22.66 5.97
C LYS A 74 5.31 -21.27 6.59
N ASN A 75 4.50 -20.30 6.19
CA ASN A 75 4.46 -18.94 6.75
C ASN A 75 3.39 -18.86 7.84
#